data_AF-A0A085WU45-F1
#
_entry.id   AF-A0A085WU45-F1
#
_cell.length_a   1.000
_cell.length_b   1.000
_cell.length_c   1.000
_cell.angle_alpha   90.00
_cell.angle_beta   90.00
_cell.angle_gamma   90.00
#
_symmetry.space_group_name_H-M   'P 1'
#
loop_
_entity.id
_entity.type
_entity.pdbx_description
1 polymer ?
#
loop_
_entity_poly.entity_id
_entity_poly.type
_entity_poly.pdbx_seq_one_letter_code
_entity_poly.pdbx_strand_id
1 'polypeptide(L)'
;MAVACAAPSSGTAFREPTDCVLDAQPEVIPVPEPIEGELNEAFDFPDSPGWWAPAPIDPEREQYRAALVSRLGGGQGLQPRALMERQRAVHVTLPGDRAREAENIDAILQGRAGTLGTASCLEWRLFQRQAHRFPMIERPTEFGAYVLRGHGRIRVYLSGADRVGGKLRHEVRDQVVADVAQGFAPVAHLHNHPFMFDRKPGDRTWATEDTLQDIAGALSPSLTDVQAYRGMREHFGLQGAWVTNGLDTSRFSAADFDRLSAWP
;
A
#
# COMPACT_ATOMS: atom_id res chain seq x y z
N MET A 1 57.24 27.56 -0.35
CA MET A 1 56.65 26.37 -1.00
C MET A 1 55.44 25.95 -0.18
N ALA A 2 54.22 26.27 -0.62
CA ALA A 2 52.98 25.86 0.04
C ALA A 2 52.18 25.06 -0.99
N VAL A 3 51.94 23.79 -0.69
CA VAL A 3 51.16 22.87 -1.52
C VAL A 3 49.71 22.99 -1.09
N ALA A 4 48.88 23.57 -1.96
CA ALA A 4 47.43 23.58 -1.78
C ALA A 4 46.86 22.22 -2.21
N CYS A 5 46.22 21.51 -1.29
CA CYS A 5 45.37 20.36 -1.61
C CYS A 5 44.02 20.85 -2.09
N ALA A 6 43.71 20.64 -3.36
CA ALA A 6 42.35 20.74 -3.89
C ALA A 6 41.73 19.33 -3.91
N ALA A 7 40.65 19.14 -3.17
CA ALA A 7 39.82 17.94 -3.28
C ALA A 7 38.76 18.16 -4.36
N PRO A 8 38.59 17.25 -5.34
CA PRO A 8 37.44 17.27 -6.22
C PRO A 8 36.29 16.50 -5.56
N SER A 9 35.26 17.21 -5.09
CA SER A 9 33.96 16.57 -4.82
C SER A 9 33.11 16.65 -6.08
N SER A 10 33.33 15.72 -7.01
CA SER A 10 32.38 15.45 -8.09
C SER A 10 31.20 14.69 -7.50
N GLY A 11 30.26 15.42 -6.90
CA GLY A 11 28.93 14.90 -6.63
C GLY A 11 28.26 14.64 -7.97
N THR A 12 28.20 13.37 -8.38
CA THR A 12 27.25 12.93 -9.40
C THR A 12 25.86 13.29 -8.91
N ALA A 13 25.28 14.35 -9.49
CA ALA A 13 23.87 14.64 -9.33
C ALA A 13 23.10 13.39 -9.77
N PHE A 14 22.40 12.77 -8.82
CA PHE A 14 21.39 11.77 -9.14
C PHE A 14 20.37 12.47 -10.03
N ARG A 15 20.43 12.18 -11.33
CA ARG A 15 19.41 12.62 -12.26
C ARG A 15 18.19 11.77 -11.94
N GLU A 16 17.12 12.41 -11.44
CA GLU A 16 15.86 11.70 -11.19
C GLU A 16 15.46 10.95 -12.46
N PRO A 17 15.08 9.67 -12.37
CA PRO A 17 14.45 8.99 -13.48
C PRO A 17 13.18 9.78 -13.83
N THR A 18 13.20 10.45 -14.98
CA THR A 18 12.06 11.21 -15.55
C THR A 18 10.83 10.34 -15.83
N ASP A 19 10.90 9.04 -15.57
CA ASP A 19 9.94 8.05 -16.04
C ASP A 19 8.92 7.63 -14.96
N CYS A 20 8.92 8.29 -13.80
CA CYS A 20 8.05 7.97 -12.67
C CYS A 20 7.07 9.12 -12.36
N VAL A 21 6.19 9.47 -13.30
CA VAL A 21 5.15 10.49 -13.07
C VAL A 21 3.81 9.97 -13.58
N LEU A 22 2.80 9.90 -12.70
CA LEU A 22 1.45 9.43 -13.05
C LEU A 22 0.61 10.59 -13.58
N ASP A 23 0.96 11.07 -14.78
CA ASP A 23 0.27 12.16 -15.48
C ASP A 23 -0.91 11.70 -16.34
N ALA A 24 -1.15 10.39 -16.41
CA ALA A 24 -2.29 9.83 -17.14
C ALA A 24 -3.59 10.37 -16.54
N GLN A 25 -4.42 10.99 -17.39
CA GLN A 25 -5.78 11.37 -17.00
C GLN A 25 -6.60 10.10 -16.81
N PRO A 26 -7.09 9.80 -15.60
CA PRO A 26 -7.87 8.61 -15.39
C PRO A 26 -9.27 8.74 -15.97
N GLU A 27 -9.84 7.61 -16.35
CA GLU A 27 -11.29 7.47 -16.48
C GLU A 27 -11.89 7.31 -15.08
N VAL A 28 -12.94 8.07 -14.77
CA VAL A 28 -13.69 7.91 -13.51
C VAL A 28 -14.75 6.83 -13.71
N ILE A 29 -14.74 5.82 -12.85
CA ILE A 29 -15.72 4.74 -12.84
C ILE A 29 -16.89 5.14 -11.93
N PRO A 30 -18.09 5.40 -12.48
CA PRO A 30 -19.24 5.75 -11.67
C PRO A 30 -19.69 4.55 -10.84
N VAL A 31 -20.07 4.80 -9.59
CA VAL A 31 -20.70 3.81 -8.71
C VAL A 31 -22.01 4.36 -8.16
N PRO A 32 -23.04 3.52 -7.99
CA PRO A 32 -24.26 3.90 -7.31
C PRO A 32 -23.97 4.12 -5.82
N GLU A 33 -24.54 5.20 -5.29
CA GLU A 33 -24.46 5.55 -3.87
C GLU A 33 -23.00 5.55 -3.36
N PRO A 34 -22.15 6.46 -3.90
CA PRO A 34 -20.79 6.59 -3.42
C PRO A 34 -20.82 7.01 -1.95
N ILE A 35 -19.94 6.41 -1.14
CA ILE A 35 -19.71 6.90 0.21
C ILE A 35 -18.93 8.23 0.16
N GLU A 36 -18.84 8.91 1.30
CA GLU A 36 -18.14 10.20 1.37
C GLU A 36 -16.70 10.10 0.84
N GLY A 37 -16.39 10.99 -0.11
CA GLY A 37 -15.08 11.05 -0.74
C GLY A 37 -14.73 9.84 -1.60
N GLU A 38 -15.66 8.93 -1.90
CA GLU A 38 -15.37 7.78 -2.76
C GLU A 38 -15.07 8.21 -4.19
N LEU A 39 -13.97 7.69 -4.73
CA LEU A 39 -13.56 7.87 -6.12
C LEU A 39 -12.95 6.56 -6.62
N ASN A 40 -13.32 6.19 -7.83
CA ASN A 40 -12.84 5.00 -8.52
C ASN A 40 -12.30 5.44 -9.88
N GLU A 41 -11.06 5.07 -10.18
CA GLU A 41 -10.29 5.61 -11.30
C GLU A 41 -9.59 4.48 -12.05
N ALA A 42 -9.67 4.50 -13.38
CA ALA A 42 -8.91 3.63 -14.25
C ALA A 42 -7.79 4.41 -14.95
N PHE A 43 -6.56 3.94 -14.79
CA PHE A 43 -5.38 4.44 -15.49
C PHE A 43 -4.93 3.42 -16.51
N ASP A 44 -4.47 3.92 -17.67
CA ASP A 44 -3.87 3.08 -18.70
C ASP A 44 -2.62 3.80 -19.27
N PHE A 45 -1.45 3.21 -19.08
CA PHE A 45 -0.18 3.81 -19.50
C PHE A 45 0.86 2.76 -19.95
N PRO A 46 1.91 3.16 -20.70
CA PRO A 46 2.96 2.25 -21.13
C PRO A 46 3.66 1.55 -19.95
N ASP A 47 3.88 0.26 -20.10
CA ASP A 47 4.68 -0.52 -19.16
C ASP A 47 6.16 -0.24 -19.39
N SER A 48 6.81 0.33 -18.38
CA SER A 48 8.23 0.66 -18.39
C SER A 48 8.89 0.13 -17.11
N PRO A 49 10.19 -0.21 -17.14
CA PRO A 49 10.90 -0.64 -15.95
C PRO A 49 10.87 0.37 -14.80
N GLY A 50 10.71 1.67 -15.10
CA GLY A 50 10.67 2.75 -14.11
C GLY A 50 9.54 2.62 -13.09
N TRP A 51 8.38 2.10 -13.51
CA TRP A 51 7.23 1.88 -12.61
C TRP A 51 7.50 0.86 -11.52
N TRP A 52 8.36 -0.11 -11.81
CA TRP A 52 8.69 -1.24 -10.94
C TRP A 52 9.96 -1.00 -10.12
N ALA A 53 10.74 0.02 -10.47
CA ALA A 53 11.92 0.42 -9.72
C ALA A 53 11.54 0.98 -8.34
N PRO A 54 12.49 1.03 -7.37
CA PRO A 54 12.26 1.70 -6.10
C PRO A 54 11.75 3.12 -6.30
N ALA A 55 10.78 3.55 -5.47
CA ALA A 55 10.24 4.89 -5.53
C ALA A 55 11.36 5.95 -5.44
N PRO A 56 11.27 7.05 -6.21
CA PRO A 56 12.23 8.14 -6.12
C PRO A 56 12.21 8.78 -4.72
N ILE A 57 13.29 9.47 -4.39
CA ILE A 57 13.32 10.36 -3.22
C ILE A 57 12.88 11.72 -3.75
N ASP A 58 11.64 12.10 -3.44
CA ASP A 58 11.09 13.41 -3.79
C ASP A 58 10.72 14.21 -2.53
N PRO A 59 10.50 15.54 -2.64
CA PRO A 59 10.23 16.38 -1.48
C PRO A 59 9.00 15.96 -0.66
N GLU A 60 7.95 15.45 -1.31
CA GLU A 60 6.73 15.03 -0.63
C GLU A 60 6.94 13.73 0.15
N ARG A 61 7.72 12.79 -0.41
CA ARG A 61 8.09 11.55 0.27
C ARG A 61 8.95 11.83 1.51
N GLU A 62 9.91 12.73 1.38
CA GLU A 62 10.75 13.13 2.51
C GLU A 62 9.94 13.87 3.57
N GLN A 63 9.01 14.74 3.18
CA GLN A 63 8.09 15.39 4.11
C GLN A 63 7.22 14.36 4.86
N TYR A 64 6.64 13.40 4.14
CA TYR A 64 5.85 12.32 4.73
C TYR A 64 6.69 11.48 5.71
N ARG A 65 7.90 11.07 5.30
CA ARG A 65 8.84 10.35 6.16
C ARG A 65 9.20 11.15 7.41
N ALA A 66 9.52 12.43 7.28
CA ALA A 66 9.89 13.30 8.39
C ALA A 66 8.73 13.46 9.39
N ALA A 67 7.49 13.61 8.90
CA ALA A 67 6.31 13.67 9.74
C ALA A 67 6.12 12.37 10.54
N LEU A 68 6.26 11.21 9.90
CA LEU A 68 6.20 9.91 10.59
C LEU A 68 7.31 9.75 11.64
N VAL A 69 8.55 10.09 11.29
CA VAL A 69 9.68 10.04 12.23
C VAL A 69 9.41 10.90 13.47
N SER A 70 8.86 12.10 13.27
CA SER A 70 8.46 12.99 14.36
C SER A 70 7.38 12.37 15.26
N ARG A 71 6.30 11.85 14.66
CA ARG A 71 5.20 11.20 15.41
C ARG A 71 5.62 9.91 16.13
N LEU A 72 6.63 9.20 15.60
CA LEU A 72 7.14 7.94 16.16
C LEU A 72 8.31 8.13 17.15
N GLY A 73 8.78 9.36 17.35
CA GLY A 73 9.91 9.66 18.25
C GLY A 73 11.27 9.20 17.72
N GLY A 74 11.42 9.00 16.40
CA GLY A 74 12.68 8.64 15.76
C GLY A 74 12.57 7.62 14.62
N GLY A 75 13.60 7.55 13.77
CA GLY A 75 13.62 6.69 12.58
C GLY A 75 13.65 5.18 12.85
N GLN A 76 14.00 4.77 14.08
CA GLN A 76 13.94 3.36 14.49
C GLN A 76 12.49 2.87 14.59
N GLY A 77 11.57 3.73 15.06
CA GLY A 77 10.16 3.39 15.16
C GLY A 77 9.46 3.20 13.81
N LEU A 78 10.05 3.76 12.74
CA LEU A 78 9.53 3.67 11.37
C LEU A 78 10.04 2.43 10.61
N GLN A 79 10.98 1.66 11.18
CA GLN A 79 11.47 0.46 10.51
C GLN A 79 10.33 -0.57 10.35
N PRO A 80 10.17 -1.23 9.18
CA PRO A 80 9.09 -2.18 8.94
C PRO A 80 8.95 -3.25 10.04
N ARG A 81 10.07 -3.80 10.51
CA ARG A 81 10.08 -4.78 11.60
C ARG A 81 9.53 -4.20 12.91
N ALA A 82 9.92 -2.97 13.28
CA ALA A 82 9.45 -2.32 14.50
C ALA A 82 7.95 -2.03 14.46
N LEU A 83 7.42 -1.60 13.31
CA LEU A 83 5.98 -1.40 13.10
C LEU A 83 5.20 -2.71 13.24
N MET A 84 5.71 -3.77 12.62
CA MET A 84 5.11 -5.11 12.69
C MET A 84 5.11 -5.66 14.12
N GLU A 85 6.22 -5.57 14.85
CA GLU A 85 6.31 -6.01 16.24
C GLU A 85 5.38 -5.21 17.16
N ARG A 86 5.25 -3.89 16.93
CA ARG A 86 4.29 -3.04 17.65
C ARG A 86 2.85 -3.48 17.40
N GLN A 87 2.44 -3.63 16.15
CA GLN A 87 1.07 -4.02 15.83
C GLN A 87 0.75 -5.44 16.33
N ARG A 88 1.73 -6.36 16.21
CA ARG A 88 1.62 -7.71 16.77
C ARG A 88 1.32 -7.69 18.26
N ALA A 89 2.02 -6.85 19.04
CA ALA A 89 1.82 -6.74 20.48
C ALA A 89 0.39 -6.32 20.85
N VAL A 90 -0.29 -5.56 19.98
CA VAL A 90 -1.71 -5.23 20.15
C VAL A 90 -2.58 -6.41 19.72
N HIS A 91 -2.35 -6.97 18.53
CA HIS A 91 -3.18 -8.04 17.98
C HIS A 91 -3.25 -9.30 18.86
N VAL A 92 -2.15 -9.70 19.50
CA VAL A 92 -2.15 -10.87 20.41
C VAL A 92 -3.04 -10.68 21.65
N THR A 93 -3.43 -9.45 21.96
CA THR A 93 -4.33 -9.14 23.09
C THR A 93 -5.79 -9.03 22.68
N LEU A 94 -6.09 -9.04 21.37
CA LEU A 94 -7.47 -8.96 20.90
C LEU A 94 -8.24 -10.25 21.24
N PRO A 95 -9.54 -10.16 21.53
CA PRO A 95 -10.32 -11.32 21.92
C PRO A 95 -10.77 -12.16 20.71
N GLY A 96 -10.86 -13.48 20.92
CA GLY A 96 -11.41 -14.44 19.97
C GLY A 96 -10.59 -14.53 18.68
N ASP A 97 -11.27 -14.71 17.55
CA ASP A 97 -10.63 -14.88 16.24
C ASP A 97 -9.84 -13.65 15.78
N ARG A 98 -10.11 -12.46 16.35
CA ARG A 98 -9.32 -11.24 16.07
C ARG A 98 -7.85 -11.36 16.50
N ALA A 99 -7.53 -12.22 17.47
CA ALA A 99 -6.14 -12.49 17.85
C ALA A 99 -5.30 -13.05 16.69
N ARG A 100 -5.97 -13.71 15.73
CA ARG A 100 -5.33 -14.38 14.59
C ARG A 100 -4.72 -13.40 13.59
N GLU A 101 -5.05 -12.12 13.68
CA GLU A 101 -4.34 -11.07 12.93
C GLU A 101 -2.82 -11.09 13.23
N ALA A 102 -2.42 -11.52 14.43
CA ALA A 102 -1.01 -11.69 14.79
C ALA A 102 -0.32 -12.85 14.04
N GLU A 103 -1.08 -13.85 13.56
CA GLU A 103 -0.54 -15.01 12.83
C GLU A 103 0.05 -14.59 11.48
N ASN A 104 -0.60 -13.65 10.79
CA ASN A 104 -0.12 -13.07 9.53
C ASN A 104 1.16 -12.28 9.75
N ILE A 105 1.21 -11.50 10.85
CA ILE A 105 2.41 -10.76 11.22
C ILE A 105 3.57 -11.71 11.51
N ASP A 106 3.32 -12.78 12.27
CA ASP A 106 4.30 -13.80 12.58
C ASP A 106 4.83 -14.50 11.33
N ALA A 107 3.97 -14.81 10.36
CA ALA A 107 4.39 -15.40 9.10
C ALA A 107 5.40 -14.53 8.35
N ILE A 108 5.22 -13.21 8.36
CA ILE A 108 6.13 -12.28 7.68
C ILE A 108 7.43 -12.10 8.48
N LEU A 109 7.34 -11.88 9.81
CA LEU A 109 8.50 -11.67 10.66
C LEU A 109 9.46 -12.87 10.68
N GLN A 110 8.91 -14.07 10.47
CA GLN A 110 9.63 -15.36 10.37
C GLN A 110 10.06 -15.69 8.93
N GLY A 111 9.74 -14.86 7.94
CA GLY A 111 10.09 -15.08 6.53
C GLY A 111 9.35 -16.24 5.86
N ARG A 112 8.19 -16.63 6.37
CA ARG A 112 7.36 -17.71 5.81
C ARG A 112 6.41 -17.23 4.70
N ALA A 113 6.02 -15.97 4.72
CA ALA A 113 5.11 -15.37 3.75
C ALA A 113 5.55 -13.96 3.38
N GLY A 114 5.49 -13.67 2.08
CA GLY A 114 5.77 -12.34 1.54
C GLY A 114 7.22 -11.89 1.64
N THR A 115 7.49 -10.71 1.08
CA THR A 115 8.81 -10.07 1.08
C THR A 115 8.67 -8.59 1.41
N LEU A 116 9.44 -8.12 2.38
CA LEU A 116 9.49 -6.71 2.77
C LEU A 116 10.53 -5.98 1.93
N GLY A 117 10.16 -4.80 1.43
CA GLY A 117 11.09 -3.90 0.73
C GLY A 117 10.52 -2.50 0.64
N THR A 118 11.26 -1.61 -0.02
CA THR A 118 10.78 -0.26 -0.29
C THR A 118 9.61 -0.29 -1.27
N ALA A 119 8.71 0.70 -1.18
CA ALA A 119 7.67 0.91 -2.18
C ALA A 119 8.30 1.16 -3.57
N SER A 120 7.69 0.62 -4.62
CA SER A 120 8.06 0.96 -6.00
C SER A 120 7.54 2.34 -6.39
N CYS A 121 8.03 2.85 -7.51
CA CYS A 121 7.52 4.06 -8.15
C CYS A 121 5.98 4.03 -8.29
N LEU A 122 5.42 2.95 -8.84
CA LEU A 122 3.97 2.82 -9.03
C LEU A 122 3.22 2.96 -7.70
N GLU A 123 3.67 2.22 -6.68
CA GLU A 123 3.04 2.23 -5.35
C GLU A 123 3.09 3.62 -4.71
N TRP A 124 4.23 4.31 -4.82
CA TRP A 124 4.38 5.67 -4.32
C TRP A 124 3.46 6.66 -5.04
N ARG A 125 3.35 6.60 -6.37
CA ARG A 125 2.47 7.51 -7.12
C ARG A 125 0.99 7.29 -6.84
N LEU A 126 0.57 6.04 -6.65
CA LEU A 126 -0.80 5.73 -6.23
C LEU A 126 -1.08 6.21 -4.80
N PHE A 127 -0.12 6.01 -3.89
CA PHE A 127 -0.20 6.55 -2.53
C PHE A 127 -0.27 8.09 -2.53
N GLN A 128 0.62 8.75 -3.26
CA GLN A 128 0.70 10.20 -3.38
C GLN A 128 -0.62 10.77 -3.92
N ARG A 129 -1.21 10.12 -4.93
CA ARG A 129 -2.51 10.53 -5.47
C ARG A 129 -3.60 10.54 -4.39
N GLN A 130 -3.68 9.49 -3.57
CA GLN A 130 -4.64 9.47 -2.46
C GLN A 130 -4.27 10.51 -1.38
N ALA A 131 -2.99 10.71 -1.10
CA ALA A 131 -2.50 11.70 -0.13
C ALA A 131 -2.79 13.15 -0.55
N HIS A 132 -2.82 13.45 -1.85
CA HIS A 132 -3.25 14.75 -2.38
C HIS A 132 -4.74 15.01 -2.18
N ARG A 133 -5.56 13.96 -2.12
CA ARG A 133 -6.99 14.06 -1.82
C ARG A 133 -7.22 14.20 -0.32
N PHE A 134 -6.48 13.42 0.47
CA PHE A 134 -6.59 13.38 1.92
C PHE A 134 -5.17 13.29 2.53
N PRO A 135 -4.66 14.37 3.14
CA PRO A 135 -3.33 14.37 3.76
C PRO A 135 -3.17 13.21 4.75
N MET A 136 -2.37 12.20 4.41
CA MET A 136 -2.41 10.89 5.07
C MET A 136 -1.97 10.87 6.54
N ILE A 137 -1.27 11.92 7.01
CA ILE A 137 -0.86 12.04 8.41
C ILE A 137 -2.04 12.54 9.27
N GLU A 138 -2.72 13.57 8.80
CA GLU A 138 -3.81 14.25 9.52
C GLU A 138 -5.16 13.57 9.27
N ARG A 139 -5.33 13.03 8.06
CA ARG A 139 -6.56 12.42 7.57
C ARG A 139 -6.25 11.05 6.92
N PRO A 140 -5.80 10.05 7.70
CA PRO A 140 -5.48 8.71 7.17
C PRO A 140 -6.67 8.09 6.44
N THR A 141 -6.43 7.55 5.26
CA THR A 141 -7.43 6.82 4.45
C THR A 141 -6.82 5.56 3.86
N GLU A 142 -7.67 4.63 3.45
CA GLU A 142 -7.26 3.47 2.66
C GLU A 142 -7.68 3.62 1.20
N PHE A 143 -6.80 3.18 0.31
CA PHE A 143 -7.06 2.92 -1.09
C PHE A 143 -6.75 1.46 -1.40
N GLY A 144 -7.46 0.90 -2.38
CA GLY A 144 -7.13 -0.37 -3.04
C GLY A 144 -6.92 -0.13 -4.52
N ALA A 145 -6.08 -0.93 -5.16
CA ALA A 145 -5.76 -0.82 -6.57
C ALA A 145 -5.55 -2.20 -7.18
N TYR A 146 -6.29 -2.52 -8.25
CA TYR A 146 -5.97 -3.67 -9.09
C TYR A 146 -4.92 -3.25 -10.11
N VAL A 147 -3.78 -3.92 -10.13
CA VAL A 147 -2.67 -3.68 -11.06
C VAL A 147 -2.63 -4.81 -12.08
N LEU A 148 -2.91 -4.46 -13.34
CA LEU A 148 -2.90 -5.38 -14.47
C LEU A 148 -1.74 -5.04 -15.42
N ARG A 149 -1.22 -6.07 -16.09
CA ARG A 149 -0.14 -5.91 -17.07
C ARG A 149 -0.43 -6.75 -18.31
N GLY A 150 -0.32 -6.16 -19.49
CA GLY A 150 -0.60 -6.84 -20.74
C GLY A 150 -0.32 -5.93 -21.93
N HIS A 151 0.03 -6.50 -23.08
CA HIS A 151 0.17 -5.75 -24.33
C HIS A 151 1.17 -4.57 -24.27
N GLY A 152 2.20 -4.66 -23.41
CA GLY A 152 3.15 -3.56 -23.18
C GLY A 152 2.58 -2.38 -22.39
N ARG A 153 1.50 -2.62 -21.63
CA ARG A 153 0.76 -1.60 -20.87
C ARG A 153 0.53 -2.05 -19.43
N ILE A 154 0.37 -1.06 -18.56
CA ILE A 154 -0.12 -1.22 -17.19
C ILE A 154 -1.51 -0.61 -17.14
N ARG A 155 -2.46 -1.35 -16.57
CA ARG A 155 -3.76 -0.81 -16.19
C ARG A 155 -3.91 -0.84 -14.69
N VAL A 156 -4.36 0.27 -14.12
CA VAL A 156 -4.58 0.38 -12.67
C VAL A 156 -6.00 0.83 -12.41
N TYR A 157 -6.70 0.09 -11.56
CA TYR A 157 -8.03 0.45 -11.08
C TYR A 157 -7.95 0.85 -9.62
N LEU A 158 -7.80 2.15 -9.35
CA LEU A 158 -7.63 2.72 -8.03
C LEU A 158 -8.99 3.10 -7.43
N SER A 159 -9.26 2.63 -6.23
CA SER A 159 -10.45 2.94 -5.44
C SER A 159 -10.03 3.48 -4.08
N GLY A 160 -10.62 4.60 -3.66
CA GLY A 160 -10.36 5.16 -2.33
C GLY A 160 -11.46 6.10 -1.89
N ALA A 161 -11.65 6.22 -0.57
CA ALA A 161 -12.66 7.06 0.05
C ALA A 161 -12.08 7.82 1.25
N ASP A 162 -12.86 8.71 1.87
CA ASP A 162 -12.44 9.42 3.06
C ASP A 162 -12.62 8.59 4.35
N ARG A 163 -12.06 7.38 4.34
CA ARG A 163 -12.07 6.47 5.49
C ARG A 163 -11.03 5.37 5.36
N VAL A 164 -10.82 4.64 6.44
CA VAL A 164 -10.15 3.34 6.46
C VAL A 164 -11.22 2.26 6.21
N GLY A 165 -10.85 1.10 5.67
CA GLY A 165 -11.79 0.07 5.28
C GLY A 165 -12.45 0.40 3.94
N GLY A 166 -11.73 0.07 2.86
CA GLY A 166 -12.23 0.15 1.49
C GLY A 166 -13.36 -0.86 1.23
N LYS A 167 -14.25 -0.53 0.27
CA LYS A 167 -15.22 -1.49 -0.27
C LYS A 167 -14.80 -1.86 -1.68
N LEU A 168 -14.65 -3.16 -1.94
CA LEU A 168 -14.41 -3.65 -3.29
C LEU A 168 -15.71 -3.55 -4.10
N ARG A 169 -15.82 -2.49 -4.91
CA ARG A 169 -16.99 -2.23 -5.77
C ARG A 169 -17.00 -3.19 -6.95
N HIS A 170 -18.16 -3.78 -7.22
CA HIS A 170 -18.30 -4.72 -8.34
C HIS A 170 -18.14 -4.03 -9.70
N GLU A 171 -18.54 -2.76 -9.81
CA GLU A 171 -18.39 -1.93 -11.00
C GLU A 171 -16.92 -1.83 -11.44
N VAL A 172 -16.01 -1.75 -10.46
CA VAL A 172 -14.56 -1.74 -10.70
C VAL A 172 -14.06 -3.14 -11.03
N ARG A 173 -14.49 -4.15 -10.25
CA ARG A 173 -14.09 -5.55 -10.45
C ARG A 173 -14.52 -6.08 -11.82
N ASP A 174 -15.70 -5.72 -12.30
CA ASP A 174 -16.22 -6.21 -13.58
C ASP A 174 -15.39 -5.69 -14.75
N GLN A 175 -14.85 -4.45 -14.66
CA GLN A 175 -13.87 -3.95 -15.63
C GLN A 175 -12.54 -4.70 -15.55
N VAL A 176 -12.05 -4.98 -14.33
CA VAL A 176 -10.84 -5.80 -14.13
C VAL A 176 -11.01 -7.18 -14.77
N VAL A 177 -12.14 -7.85 -14.56
CA VAL A 177 -12.43 -9.16 -15.15
C VAL A 177 -12.50 -9.07 -16.68
N ALA A 178 -13.11 -8.02 -17.23
CA ALA A 178 -13.18 -7.80 -18.67
C ALA A 178 -11.78 -7.63 -19.30
N ASP A 179 -10.87 -6.97 -18.61
CA ASP A 179 -9.49 -6.77 -19.05
C ASP A 179 -8.64 -8.03 -18.93
N VAL A 180 -8.83 -8.80 -17.85
CA VAL A 180 -8.22 -10.12 -17.71
C VAL A 180 -8.66 -11.04 -18.86
N ALA A 181 -9.95 -11.01 -19.22
CA ALA A 181 -10.46 -11.75 -20.38
C ALA A 181 -9.86 -11.28 -21.73
N GLN A 182 -9.36 -10.04 -21.80
CA GLN A 182 -8.63 -9.50 -22.96
C GLN A 182 -7.12 -9.79 -22.91
N GLY A 183 -6.67 -10.64 -21.98
CA GLY A 183 -5.28 -11.10 -21.91
C GLY A 183 -4.37 -10.23 -21.04
N PHE A 184 -4.91 -9.33 -20.22
CA PHE A 184 -4.13 -8.70 -19.16
C PHE A 184 -3.91 -9.69 -18.01
N ALA A 185 -2.70 -9.75 -17.47
CA ALA A 185 -2.38 -10.50 -16.27
C ALA A 185 -2.72 -9.68 -15.02
N PRO A 186 -3.47 -10.22 -14.04
CA PRO A 186 -3.75 -9.55 -12.77
C PRO A 186 -2.56 -9.68 -11.81
N VAL A 187 -1.58 -8.80 -11.97
CA VAL A 187 -0.28 -8.84 -11.27
C VAL A 187 -0.46 -8.76 -9.76
N ALA A 188 -1.21 -7.77 -9.28
CA ALA A 188 -1.44 -7.62 -7.85
C ALA A 188 -2.70 -6.82 -7.52
N HIS A 189 -3.22 -7.07 -6.32
CA HIS A 189 -4.06 -6.10 -5.62
C HIS A 189 -3.18 -5.37 -4.60
N LEU A 190 -3.01 -4.07 -4.80
CA LEU A 190 -2.27 -3.18 -3.90
C LEU A 190 -3.26 -2.47 -3.00
N HIS A 191 -3.00 -2.40 -1.69
CA HIS A 191 -3.68 -1.45 -0.83
C HIS A 191 -2.72 -0.87 0.20
N ASN A 192 -3.09 0.26 0.81
CA ASN A 192 -2.27 0.87 1.85
C ASN A 192 -2.81 0.60 3.26
N HIS A 193 -1.89 0.50 4.21
CA HIS A 193 -2.14 0.59 5.64
C HIS A 193 -1.64 1.96 6.13
N PRO A 194 -2.53 2.94 6.35
CA PRO A 194 -2.14 4.26 6.81
C PRO A 194 -1.69 4.23 8.28
N PHE A 195 -1.02 5.29 8.71
CA PHE A 195 -0.73 5.52 10.14
C PHE A 195 -1.89 6.26 10.79
N MET A 196 -2.37 5.76 11.92
CA MET A 196 -3.60 6.23 12.58
C MET A 196 -3.32 6.73 14.01
N PHE A 197 -2.52 7.80 14.14
CA PHE A 197 -2.05 8.27 15.45
C PHE A 197 -3.12 8.87 16.35
N ASP A 198 -4.14 9.52 15.77
CA ASP A 198 -5.12 10.36 16.49
C ASP A 198 -6.55 9.78 16.44
N ARG A 199 -6.65 8.45 16.29
CA ARG A 199 -7.93 7.75 16.12
C ARG A 199 -8.80 7.75 17.38
N LYS A 200 -10.12 7.72 17.19
CA LYS A 200 -11.13 7.72 18.25
C LYS A 200 -12.18 6.64 17.99
N PRO A 201 -12.79 6.03 19.03
CA PRO A 201 -13.80 5.03 18.81
C PRO A 201 -14.97 5.55 17.96
N GLY A 202 -15.36 4.78 16.94
CA GLY A 202 -16.47 5.12 16.05
C GLY A 202 -16.18 6.22 15.01
N ASP A 203 -14.94 6.66 14.87
CA ASP A 203 -14.55 7.55 13.77
C ASP A 203 -14.38 6.79 12.44
N ARG A 204 -13.98 7.52 11.38
CA ARG A 204 -13.75 6.98 10.03
C ARG A 204 -12.60 5.97 9.92
N THR A 205 -11.89 5.69 11.02
CA THR A 205 -10.82 4.69 11.10
C THR A 205 -11.27 3.36 11.71
N TRP A 206 -12.53 3.24 12.11
CA TRP A 206 -13.10 2.05 12.75
C TRP A 206 -12.40 1.63 14.04
N ALA A 207 -11.77 2.58 14.73
CA ALA A 207 -11.17 2.30 16.02
C ALA A 207 -12.23 1.83 17.02
N THR A 208 -11.83 0.89 17.86
CA THR A 208 -12.55 0.42 19.05
C THR A 208 -11.69 0.72 20.28
N GLU A 209 -12.25 0.60 21.49
CA GLU A 209 -11.48 0.76 22.73
C GLU A 209 -10.24 -0.16 22.78
N ASP A 210 -10.40 -1.41 22.32
CA ASP A 210 -9.32 -2.41 22.26
C ASP A 210 -8.20 -2.02 21.29
N THR A 211 -8.53 -1.19 20.30
CA THR A 211 -7.64 -0.77 19.22
C THR A 211 -7.48 0.74 19.28
N LEU A 212 -7.30 1.37 20.43
CA LEU A 212 -6.91 2.78 20.45
C LEU A 212 -5.39 2.96 20.31
N GLN A 213 -4.63 2.03 20.88
CA GLN A 213 -3.16 2.13 21.00
C GLN A 213 -2.39 1.64 19.78
N ASP A 214 -3.02 0.84 18.91
CA ASP A 214 -2.39 0.48 17.64
C ASP A 214 -2.36 1.72 16.72
N ILE A 215 -1.25 1.96 16.05
CA ILE A 215 -1.08 3.13 15.17
C ILE A 215 -1.10 2.70 13.70
N ALA A 216 -1.35 1.42 13.43
CA ALA A 216 -1.23 0.76 12.15
C ALA A 216 0.11 1.05 11.45
N GLY A 217 0.10 1.26 10.13
CA GLY A 217 1.30 1.43 9.30
C GLY A 217 2.16 0.18 9.13
N ALA A 218 1.79 -0.94 9.75
CA ALA A 218 2.42 -2.24 9.57
C ALA A 218 1.95 -2.89 8.25
N LEU A 219 2.82 -3.72 7.67
CA LEU A 219 2.69 -4.21 6.29
C LEU A 219 2.17 -5.65 6.21
N SER A 220 1.49 -6.12 7.26
CA SER A 220 0.83 -7.42 7.25
C SER A 220 -0.58 -7.27 6.70
N PRO A 221 -1.04 -8.14 5.78
CA PRO A 221 -2.45 -8.18 5.42
C PRO A 221 -3.28 -8.65 6.62
N SER A 222 -4.49 -8.13 6.73
CA SER A 222 -5.48 -8.57 7.70
C SER A 222 -6.07 -9.95 7.32
N LEU A 223 -6.83 -10.57 8.22
CA LEU A 223 -7.60 -11.78 7.90
C LEU A 223 -8.58 -11.55 6.74
N THR A 224 -9.20 -10.36 6.71
CA THR A 224 -10.13 -9.95 5.65
C THR A 224 -9.42 -9.79 4.30
N ASP A 225 -8.21 -9.22 4.31
CA ASP A 225 -7.41 -9.07 3.10
C ASP A 225 -7.06 -10.42 2.49
N VAL A 226 -6.59 -11.37 3.31
CA VAL A 226 -6.23 -12.71 2.85
C VAL A 226 -7.45 -13.45 2.29
N GLN A 227 -8.60 -13.32 2.93
CA GLN A 227 -9.85 -13.89 2.41
C GLN A 227 -10.20 -13.30 1.03
N ALA A 228 -10.10 -11.98 0.88
CA ALA A 228 -10.36 -11.32 -0.39
C ALA A 228 -9.37 -11.77 -1.47
N TYR A 229 -8.08 -11.87 -1.16
CA TYR A 229 -7.05 -12.31 -2.12
C TYR A 229 -7.26 -13.74 -2.61
N ARG A 230 -7.67 -14.66 -1.71
CA ARG A 230 -8.04 -16.04 -2.10
C ARG A 230 -9.22 -16.03 -3.07
N GLY A 231 -10.27 -15.26 -2.78
CA GLY A 231 -11.42 -15.10 -3.67
C GLY A 231 -11.04 -14.48 -5.03
N MET A 232 -10.18 -13.47 -5.05
CA MET A 232 -9.68 -12.86 -6.30
C MET A 232 -8.82 -13.83 -7.13
N ARG A 233 -7.96 -14.62 -6.47
CA ARG A 233 -7.18 -15.68 -7.09
C ARG A 233 -8.08 -16.71 -7.77
N GLU A 234 -9.12 -17.15 -7.08
CA GLU A 234 -10.09 -18.11 -7.62
C GLU A 234 -10.95 -17.51 -8.74
N HIS A 235 -11.35 -16.25 -8.62
CA HIS A 235 -12.29 -15.62 -9.54
C HIS A 235 -11.66 -15.21 -10.88
N PHE A 236 -10.48 -14.60 -10.86
CA PHE A 236 -9.82 -14.09 -12.06
C PHE A 236 -8.30 -14.32 -12.10
N GLY A 237 -7.75 -15.16 -11.21
CA GLY A 237 -6.36 -15.58 -11.29
C GLY A 237 -5.35 -14.57 -10.76
N LEU A 238 -5.72 -13.75 -9.76
CA LEU A 238 -4.81 -12.81 -9.09
C LEU A 238 -3.47 -13.46 -8.72
N GLN A 239 -2.37 -12.83 -9.14
CA GLN A 239 -1.01 -13.39 -9.01
C GLN A 239 -0.29 -12.99 -7.73
N GLY A 240 -0.71 -11.90 -7.09
CA GLY A 240 -0.10 -11.39 -5.86
C GLY A 240 -0.91 -10.32 -5.17
N ALA A 241 -0.41 -9.89 -4.01
CA ALA A 241 -0.98 -8.79 -3.24
C ALA A 241 0.13 -7.96 -2.62
N TRP A 242 -0.07 -6.64 -2.54
CA TRP A 242 0.90 -5.70 -1.99
C TRP A 242 0.23 -4.87 -0.90
N VAL A 243 0.86 -4.82 0.26
CA VAL A 243 0.43 -3.98 1.38
C VAL A 243 1.50 -2.93 1.61
N THR A 244 1.18 -1.66 1.35
CA THR A 244 2.11 -0.53 1.46
C THR A 244 1.75 0.39 2.62
N ASN A 245 2.71 1.09 3.20
CA ASN A 245 2.46 2.23 4.09
C ASN A 245 2.88 3.57 3.45
N GLY A 246 3.10 3.57 2.13
CA GLY A 246 3.61 4.71 1.36
C GLY A 246 5.14 4.81 1.32
N LEU A 247 5.87 4.18 2.24
CA LEU A 247 7.34 4.17 2.22
C LEU A 247 7.90 2.80 1.90
N ASP A 248 7.33 1.78 2.52
CA ASP A 248 7.70 0.38 2.45
C ASP A 248 6.46 -0.46 2.09
N THR A 249 6.72 -1.66 1.57
CA THR A 249 5.68 -2.58 1.11
C THR A 249 6.06 -4.01 1.43
N SER A 250 5.09 -4.80 1.90
CA SER A 250 5.17 -6.26 1.87
C SER A 250 4.47 -6.79 0.62
N ARG A 251 5.18 -7.64 -0.14
CA ARG A 251 4.67 -8.21 -1.40
C ARG A 251 4.51 -9.71 -1.26
N PHE A 252 3.33 -10.20 -1.59
CA PHE A 252 2.90 -11.58 -1.47
C PHE A 252 2.63 -12.17 -2.85
N SER A 253 3.12 -13.38 -3.08
CA SER A 253 2.70 -14.19 -4.23
C SER A 253 1.35 -14.86 -3.94
N ALA A 254 0.66 -15.32 -4.99
CA ALA A 254 -0.56 -16.10 -4.84
C ALA A 254 -0.40 -17.36 -3.98
N ALA A 255 0.81 -17.93 -3.90
CA ALA A 255 1.11 -19.08 -3.04
C ALA A 255 1.22 -18.70 -1.55
N ASP A 256 1.55 -17.45 -1.24
CA ASP A 256 1.60 -16.97 0.15
C ASP A 256 0.19 -16.86 0.75
N PHE A 257 -0.85 -16.71 -0.07
CA PHE A 257 -2.24 -16.64 0.42
C PHE A 257 -2.65 -17.89 1.19
N ASP A 258 -2.07 -19.05 0.87
CA ASP A 258 -2.34 -20.31 1.57
C ASP A 258 -1.52 -20.47 2.86
N ARG A 259 -0.48 -19.64 3.05
CA ARG A 259 0.39 -19.62 4.24
C ARG A 259 -0.07 -18.60 5.29
N LEU A 260 -0.90 -17.66 4.86
CA LEU A 260 -1.51 -16.63 5.69
C LEU A 260 -2.86 -17.11 6.22
N SER A 261 -3.22 -16.64 7.40
CA SER A 261 -4.51 -16.84 8.04
C SER A 261 -5.58 -15.93 7.42
N ALA A 262 -6.79 -16.47 7.33
CA ALA A 262 -8.01 -15.77 6.94
C ALA A 262 -9.12 -16.08 7.95
N TRP A 263 -10.24 -15.37 7.86
CA TRP A 263 -11.46 -15.71 8.60
C TRP A 263 -11.87 -17.17 8.34
N PRO A 264 -12.36 -17.89 9.37
CA PRO A 264 -12.80 -19.28 9.25
C PRO A 264 -14.03 -19.44 8.36
#